data_AF-A0A7J7W2U6-F1
#
_entry.id   AF-A0A7J7W2U6-F1
#
_cell.length_a   1.000
_cell.length_b   1.000
_cell.length_c   1.000
_cell.angle_alpha   90.00
_cell.angle_beta   90.00
_cell.angle_gamma   90.00
#
_symmetry.space_group_name_H-M   'P 1'
#
loop_
_entity.id
_entity.type
_entity.pdbx_description
1 polymer ?
#
loop_
_entity_poly.entity_id
_entity_poly.type
_entity_poly.pdbx_seq_one_letter_code
_entity_poly.pdbx_strand_id
1 'polypeptide(L)'
;MVLGEKFGSFLGVNLGFGFGVALGVHVAGNISGAHMNAAVTFTNCALGRLPWKKFPVYVLGQFVGSFLAAASIYGIFYAAIMDFTGGHLTATGPVATANIFATYLPDYMTLWQGFLDEVFVTGMLQLCLFAITDKRNNPALPGTQALVIGILVVIIGVSLGMNTGYAINPSRDLPPRFFTFIAGWGTEVFRWHHLRGLRWLHHPTGAPDIGESRGV
;
A
#
# COMPACT_ATOMS: atom_id res chain seq x y z
N MET A 1 3.63 6.37 -6.76
CA MET A 1 2.15 6.34 -6.94
C MET A 1 1.59 7.41 -7.90
N VAL A 2 2.41 8.30 -8.46
CA VAL A 2 1.99 9.20 -9.56
C VAL A 2 3.01 9.09 -10.68
N LEU A 3 2.56 8.90 -11.92
CA LEU A 3 3.40 8.91 -13.12
C LEU A 3 3.38 10.31 -13.73
N GLY A 4 4.53 10.98 -13.76
CA GLY A 4 4.66 12.35 -14.28
C GLY A 4 3.97 13.39 -13.39
N GLU A 5 4.69 14.44 -13.00
CA GLU A 5 4.20 15.44 -12.03
C GLU A 5 3.14 16.40 -12.58
N LYS A 6 2.66 16.21 -13.82
CA LYS A 6 1.73 17.14 -14.48
C LYS A 6 0.26 16.95 -14.10
N PHE A 7 -0.20 15.71 -13.95
CA PHE A 7 -1.64 15.40 -13.81
C PHE A 7 -2.01 14.70 -12.51
N GLY A 8 -1.03 14.38 -11.66
CA GLY A 8 -1.27 13.75 -10.38
C GLY A 8 -0.44 14.39 -9.27
N SER A 9 -0.90 14.20 -8.03
CA SER A 9 -0.24 14.71 -6.84
C SER A 9 -0.44 13.75 -5.68
N PHE A 10 0.39 13.88 -4.64
CA PHE A 10 0.24 13.09 -3.41
C PHE A 10 -1.15 13.29 -2.77
N LEU A 11 -1.71 14.51 -2.83
CA LEU A 11 -3.06 14.79 -2.37
C LEU A 11 -4.12 14.03 -3.20
N GLY A 12 -3.96 13.98 -4.53
CA GLY A 12 -4.86 13.23 -5.41
C GLY A 12 -4.88 11.73 -5.07
N VAL A 13 -3.73 11.16 -4.72
CA VAL A 13 -3.63 9.79 -4.23
C VAL A 13 -4.44 9.61 -2.94
N ASN A 14 -4.25 10.49 -1.95
CA ASN A 14 -4.93 10.39 -0.66
C ASN A 14 -6.46 10.50 -0.80
N LEU A 15 -6.93 11.44 -1.62
CA LEU A 15 -8.37 11.60 -1.93
C LEU A 15 -8.92 10.36 -2.65
N GLY A 16 -8.21 9.87 -3.66
CA GLY A 16 -8.60 8.68 -4.42
C GLY A 16 -8.68 7.43 -3.54
N PHE A 17 -7.71 7.20 -2.66
CA PHE A 17 -7.72 6.09 -1.71
C PHE A 17 -8.89 6.19 -0.74
N GLY A 18 -9.07 7.35 -0.10
CA GLY A 18 -10.12 7.51 0.89
C GLY A 18 -11.53 7.36 0.32
N PHE A 19 -11.83 8.00 -0.81
CA PHE A 19 -13.14 7.86 -1.44
C PHE A 19 -13.32 6.49 -2.12
N GLY A 20 -12.26 5.86 -2.60
CA GLY A 20 -12.30 4.45 -3.03
C GLY A 20 -12.73 3.52 -1.90
N VAL A 21 -12.19 3.71 -0.69
CA VAL A 21 -12.64 2.97 0.50
C VAL A 21 -14.10 3.26 0.82
N ALA A 22 -14.54 4.53 0.77
CA ALA A 22 -15.95 4.87 0.99
C ALA A 22 -16.91 4.14 0.04
N LEU A 23 -16.58 4.08 -1.25
CA LEU A 23 -17.36 3.32 -2.23
C LEU A 23 -17.34 1.82 -1.94
N GLY A 24 -16.19 1.27 -1.54
CA GLY A 24 -16.09 -0.12 -1.10
C GLY A 24 -16.98 -0.43 0.12
N VAL A 25 -17.12 0.52 1.06
CA VAL A 25 -18.07 0.42 2.18
C VAL A 25 -19.51 0.37 1.68
N HIS A 26 -19.89 1.17 0.68
CA HIS A 26 -21.22 1.08 0.08
C HIS A 26 -21.47 -0.27 -0.61
N VAL A 27 -20.45 -0.86 -1.26
CA VAL A 27 -20.58 -2.15 -1.96
C VAL A 27 -20.81 -3.30 -0.97
N ALA A 28 -20.05 -3.36 0.12
CA ALA A 28 -19.99 -4.56 0.96
C ALA A 28 -20.48 -4.36 2.40
N GLY A 29 -20.86 -3.14 2.80
CA GLY A 29 -21.09 -2.76 4.19
C GLY A 29 -22.17 -3.61 4.89
N ASN A 30 -23.34 -3.74 4.27
CA ASN A 30 -24.46 -4.51 4.83
C ASN A 30 -24.33 -6.04 4.65
N ILE A 31 -23.33 -6.51 3.90
CA ILE A 31 -23.15 -7.94 3.61
C ILE A 31 -22.03 -8.51 4.49
N SER A 32 -20.86 -7.90 4.46
CA SER A 32 -19.65 -8.40 5.13
C SER A 32 -19.10 -7.46 6.21
N GLY A 33 -19.72 -6.29 6.41
CA GLY A 33 -19.14 -5.20 7.21
C GLY A 33 -18.07 -4.40 6.46
N ALA A 34 -17.85 -4.70 5.17
CA ALA A 34 -16.86 -4.05 4.31
C ALA A 34 -15.46 -3.93 4.92
N HIS A 35 -14.95 -5.01 5.52
CA HIS A 35 -13.63 -4.98 6.15
C HIS A 35 -12.54 -4.54 5.18
N MET A 36 -12.52 -5.12 3.96
CA MET A 36 -11.59 -4.81 2.86
C MET A 36 -10.09 -4.80 3.24
N ASN A 37 -9.78 -5.31 4.43
CA ASN A 37 -8.49 -5.20 5.08
C ASN A 37 -8.31 -6.40 6.02
N ALA A 38 -7.23 -7.15 5.80
CA ALA A 38 -6.91 -8.33 6.59
C ALA A 38 -6.62 -7.99 8.05
N ALA A 39 -6.00 -6.84 8.34
CA ALA A 39 -5.73 -6.38 9.70
C ALA A 39 -7.04 -6.00 10.44
N VAL A 40 -7.97 -5.34 9.76
CA VAL A 40 -9.31 -5.04 10.31
C VAL A 40 -10.09 -6.34 10.57
N THR A 41 -10.00 -7.29 9.63
CA THR A 41 -10.63 -8.60 9.79
C THR A 41 -10.04 -9.38 10.97
N PHE A 42 -8.72 -9.42 11.07
CA PHE A 42 -7.99 -10.04 12.16
C PHE A 42 -8.38 -9.42 13.51
N THR A 43 -8.42 -8.09 13.59
CA THR A 43 -8.74 -7.39 14.84
C THR A 43 -10.16 -7.67 15.29
N ASN A 44 -11.13 -7.69 14.37
CA ASN A 44 -12.50 -8.07 14.70
C ASN A 44 -12.60 -9.53 15.16
N CYS A 45 -11.80 -10.45 14.62
CA CYS A 45 -11.71 -11.82 15.15
C CYS A 45 -11.10 -11.86 16.56
N ALA A 46 -9.98 -11.18 16.76
CA ALA A 46 -9.26 -11.15 18.04
C ALA A 46 -10.10 -10.55 19.18
N LEU A 47 -10.93 -9.55 18.87
CA LEU A 47 -11.85 -8.91 19.82
C LEU A 47 -13.22 -9.61 19.92
N GLY A 48 -13.40 -10.79 19.31
CA GLY A 48 -14.62 -11.57 19.42
C GLY A 48 -15.83 -11.00 18.65
N ARG A 49 -15.61 -10.06 17.73
CA ARG A 49 -16.66 -9.44 16.88
C ARG A 49 -16.93 -10.21 15.58
N LEU A 50 -15.98 -11.04 15.15
CA LEU A 50 -16.09 -11.92 13.98
C LEU A 50 -15.64 -13.34 14.35
N PRO A 51 -16.39 -14.41 13.99
CA PRO A 51 -15.92 -15.77 14.21
C PRO A 51 -14.66 -16.08 13.39
N TRP A 52 -13.65 -16.67 14.03
CA TRP A 52 -12.38 -17.05 13.38
C TRP A 52 -12.54 -17.92 12.12
N LYS A 53 -13.59 -18.75 12.05
CA LYS A 53 -13.91 -19.56 10.86
C LYS A 53 -14.12 -18.71 9.59
N LYS A 54 -14.54 -17.44 9.73
CA LYS A 54 -14.75 -16.52 8.59
C LYS A 54 -13.46 -15.82 8.15
N PHE A 55 -12.46 -15.73 9.03
CA PHE A 55 -11.20 -15.05 8.75
C PHE A 55 -10.53 -15.49 7.43
N PRO A 56 -10.28 -16.78 7.16
CA PRO A 56 -9.60 -17.19 5.92
C PRO A 56 -10.41 -16.86 4.67
N VAL A 57 -11.75 -16.95 4.73
CA VAL A 57 -12.63 -16.59 3.60
C VAL A 57 -12.56 -15.10 3.29
N TYR A 58 -12.56 -14.26 4.33
CA TYR A 58 -12.41 -12.81 4.17
C TYR A 58 -11.06 -12.45 3.56
N VAL A 59 -9.97 -12.98 4.11
CA VAL A 59 -8.60 -12.68 3.64
C VAL A 59 -8.41 -13.17 2.21
N LEU A 60 -8.86 -14.38 1.87
CA LEU A 60 -8.75 -14.92 0.52
C LEU A 60 -9.50 -14.04 -0.49
N GLY A 61 -10.76 -13.68 -0.19
CA GLY A 61 -11.55 -12.82 -1.07
C GLY A 61 -10.91 -11.43 -1.27
N GLN A 62 -10.40 -10.83 -0.19
CA GLN A 62 -9.69 -9.55 -0.25
C GLN A 62 -8.39 -9.65 -1.06
N PHE A 63 -7.63 -10.73 -0.89
CA PHE A 63 -6.36 -10.94 -1.57
C PHE A 63 -6.55 -11.14 -3.07
N VAL A 64 -7.49 -12.01 -3.45
CA VAL A 64 -7.84 -12.24 -4.86
C VAL A 64 -8.36 -10.95 -5.49
N GLY A 65 -9.26 -10.23 -4.80
CA GLY A 65 -9.79 -8.96 -5.28
C GLY A 65 -8.70 -7.92 -5.53
N SER A 66 -7.76 -7.75 -4.60
CA SER A 66 -6.67 -6.78 -4.75
C SER A 66 -5.67 -7.18 -5.83
N PHE A 67 -5.35 -8.47 -5.96
CA PHE A 67 -4.49 -8.98 -7.03
C PHE A 67 -5.09 -8.69 -8.42
N LEU A 68 -6.39 -8.99 -8.60
CA LEU A 68 -7.09 -8.73 -9.85
C LEU A 68 -7.25 -7.22 -10.13
N ALA A 69 -7.43 -6.41 -9.10
CA ALA A 69 -7.42 -4.95 -9.24
C ALA A 69 -6.05 -4.45 -9.73
N ALA A 70 -4.95 -4.96 -9.19
CA ALA A 70 -3.60 -4.63 -9.65
C ALA A 70 -3.39 -5.00 -11.13
N ALA A 71 -3.79 -6.22 -11.53
CA ALA A 71 -3.74 -6.65 -12.92
C ALA A 71 -4.59 -5.76 -13.85
N SER A 72 -5.78 -5.36 -13.40
CA SER A 72 -6.68 -4.50 -14.17
C SER A 72 -6.08 -3.10 -14.37
N ILE A 73 -5.53 -2.50 -13.32
CA ILE A 73 -4.85 -1.20 -13.39
C ILE A 73 -3.64 -1.29 -14.30
N TYR A 74 -2.82 -2.34 -14.19
CA TYR A 74 -1.70 -2.54 -15.12
C TYR A 74 -2.16 -2.63 -16.57
N GLY A 75 -3.24 -3.36 -16.86
CA GLY A 75 -3.80 -3.44 -18.21
C GLY A 75 -4.27 -2.09 -18.75
N ILE A 76 -5.01 -1.32 -17.94
CA ILE A 76 -5.51 0.02 -18.31
C ILE A 76 -4.37 1.01 -18.55
N PHE A 77 -3.32 0.96 -17.72
CA PHE A 77 -2.19 1.89 -17.78
C PHE A 77 -0.97 1.34 -18.51
N TYR A 78 -1.08 0.21 -19.21
CA TYR A 78 0.05 -0.50 -19.82
C TYR A 78 0.89 0.42 -20.71
N ALA A 79 0.26 1.10 -21.66
CA ALA A 79 0.94 2.01 -22.58
C ALA A 79 1.66 3.15 -21.85
N ALA A 80 1.01 3.76 -20.84
CA ALA A 80 1.60 4.85 -20.07
C ALA A 80 2.79 4.38 -19.21
N ILE A 81 2.73 3.17 -18.63
CA ILE A 81 3.82 2.59 -17.86
C ILE A 81 5.01 2.25 -18.77
N MET A 82 4.74 1.69 -19.96
CA MET A 82 5.81 1.32 -20.90
C MET A 82 6.49 2.55 -21.50
N ASP A 83 5.72 3.58 -21.85
CA ASP A 83 6.25 4.87 -22.33
C ASP A 83 7.13 5.53 -21.27
N PHE A 84 6.67 5.60 -20.02
CA PHE A 84 7.44 6.20 -18.92
C PHE A 84 8.72 5.43 -18.58
N THR A 85 8.68 4.10 -18.63
CA THR A 85 9.82 3.26 -18.24
C THR A 85 10.77 2.93 -19.39
N GLY A 86 10.43 3.29 -20.63
CA GLY A 86 11.13 2.79 -21.82
C GLY A 86 11.09 1.26 -21.95
N GLY A 87 10.05 0.63 -21.40
CA GLY A 87 9.88 -0.83 -21.37
C GLY A 87 10.57 -1.55 -20.20
N HIS A 88 11.25 -0.83 -19.30
CA HIS A 88 12.02 -1.44 -18.20
C HIS A 88 11.31 -1.31 -16.85
N LEU A 89 10.69 -2.41 -16.41
CA LEU A 89 9.95 -2.44 -15.15
C LEU A 89 10.88 -2.63 -13.94
N THR A 90 11.06 -1.57 -13.14
CA THR A 90 11.93 -1.60 -11.95
C THR A 90 11.20 -1.24 -10.65
N ALA A 91 11.65 -1.83 -9.54
CA ALA A 91 11.12 -1.54 -8.21
C ALA A 91 11.77 -0.31 -7.57
N THR A 92 13.00 0.01 -7.98
CA THR A 92 13.77 1.16 -7.50
C THR A 92 14.44 1.93 -8.63
N GLY A 93 14.96 3.11 -8.29
CA GLY A 93 15.58 4.02 -9.24
C GLY A 93 14.64 5.11 -9.74
N PRO A 94 15.13 6.00 -10.63
CA PRO A 94 14.42 7.22 -11.05
C PRO A 94 13.13 6.95 -11.84
N VAL A 95 13.03 5.78 -12.48
CA VAL A 95 11.87 5.36 -13.27
C VAL A 95 11.08 4.23 -12.60
N ALA A 96 11.23 4.05 -11.29
CA ALA A 96 10.56 2.99 -10.54
C ALA A 96 9.04 3.11 -10.60
N THR A 97 8.37 2.01 -10.95
CA THR A 97 6.91 1.96 -11.12
C THR A 97 6.23 0.93 -10.22
N ALA A 98 6.99 0.08 -9.52
CA ALA A 98 6.39 -0.90 -8.61
C ALA A 98 5.61 -0.23 -7.46
N ASN A 99 5.98 1.01 -7.11
CA ASN A 99 5.34 1.83 -6.07
C ASN A 99 3.93 2.34 -6.43
N ILE A 100 3.45 2.04 -7.64
CA ILE A 100 2.04 2.22 -8.03
C ILE A 100 1.19 1.16 -7.33
N PHE A 101 1.72 -0.05 -7.21
CA PHE A 101 0.96 -1.23 -6.79
C PHE A 101 1.14 -1.56 -5.30
N ALA A 102 2.38 -1.50 -4.80
CA ALA A 102 2.73 -1.80 -3.41
C ALA A 102 3.55 -0.65 -2.79
N THR A 103 3.68 -0.62 -1.47
CA THR A 103 4.48 0.40 -0.79
C THR A 103 5.93 -0.02 -0.64
N TYR A 104 6.83 0.95 -0.59
CA TYR A 104 8.26 0.74 -0.43
C TYR A 104 8.79 1.75 0.57
N LEU A 105 9.63 1.28 1.48
CA LEU A 105 10.22 2.11 2.51
C LEU A 105 11.21 3.10 1.86
N PRO A 106 11.19 4.39 2.21
CA PRO A 106 12.14 5.37 1.70
C PRO A 106 13.53 5.15 2.31
N ASP A 107 14.55 5.67 1.62
CA ASP A 107 15.96 5.41 1.95
C ASP A 107 16.39 5.93 3.33
N TYR A 108 15.69 6.92 3.89
CA TYR A 108 16.00 7.48 5.21
C TYR A 108 15.43 6.66 6.38
N MET A 109 14.68 5.58 6.10
CA MET A 109 13.99 4.77 7.10
C MET A 109 14.59 3.36 7.23
N THR A 110 14.68 2.89 8.46
CA THR A 110 15.00 1.50 8.78
C THR A 110 13.74 0.64 8.84
N LEU A 111 13.90 -0.67 8.66
CA LEU A 111 12.77 -1.63 8.78
C LEU A 111 12.05 -1.51 10.13
N TRP A 112 12.78 -1.27 11.21
CA TRP A 112 12.18 -1.09 12.54
C TRP A 112 11.31 0.16 12.63
N GLN A 113 11.76 1.29 12.07
CA GLN A 113 10.96 2.52 12.02
C GLN A 113 9.72 2.34 11.14
N GLY A 114 9.85 1.68 9.98
CA GLY A 114 8.71 1.35 9.13
C GLY A 114 7.69 0.44 9.82
N PHE A 115 8.16 -0.55 10.58
CA PHE A 115 7.29 -1.40 11.39
C PHE A 115 6.52 -0.60 12.44
N LEU A 116 7.20 0.27 13.20
CA LEU A 116 6.55 1.10 14.21
C LEU A 116 5.53 2.07 13.60
N ASP A 117 5.86 2.67 12.46
CA ASP A 117 4.96 3.54 11.70
C ASP A 117 3.70 2.78 11.28
N GLU A 118 3.83 1.63 10.61
CA GLU A 118 2.67 0.83 10.18
C GLU A 118 1.81 0.32 11.34
N VAL A 119 2.41 -0.09 12.46
CA VAL A 119 1.67 -0.49 13.66
C VAL A 119 0.88 0.69 14.23
N PHE A 120 1.52 1.85 14.35
CA PHE A 120 0.89 3.04 14.89
C PHE A 120 -0.26 3.54 14.01
N VAL A 121 -0.02 3.67 12.70
CA VAL A 121 -0.99 4.16 11.74
C VAL A 121 -2.17 3.19 11.60
N THR A 122 -1.92 1.87 11.55
CA THR A 122 -2.99 0.86 11.53
C THR A 122 -3.79 0.85 12.83
N GLY A 123 -3.14 1.08 13.97
CA GLY A 123 -3.81 1.24 15.26
C GLY A 123 -4.75 2.45 15.29
N MET A 124 -4.30 3.60 14.77
CA MET A 124 -5.12 4.81 14.64
C MET A 124 -6.33 4.57 13.72
N LEU A 125 -6.11 3.94 12.56
CA LEU A 125 -7.19 3.54 11.66
C LEU A 125 -8.24 2.72 12.43
N GLN A 126 -7.81 1.68 13.12
CA GLN A 126 -8.71 0.76 13.80
C GLN A 126 -9.48 1.41 14.95
N LEU A 127 -8.82 2.28 15.71
CA LEU A 127 -9.43 3.05 16.79
C LEU A 127 -10.51 4.00 16.26
N CYS A 128 -10.21 4.75 15.20
CA CYS A 128 -11.17 5.65 14.58
C CYS A 128 -12.33 4.90 13.91
N LEU A 129 -12.08 3.76 13.26
CA LEU A 129 -13.14 2.90 12.72
C LEU A 129 -14.13 2.46 13.80
N PHE A 130 -13.64 2.09 14.98
CA PHE A 130 -14.50 1.77 16.12
C PHE A 130 -15.26 2.99 16.61
N ALA A 131 -14.61 4.14 16.77
CA ALA A 131 -15.31 5.37 17.20
C ALA A 131 -16.44 5.77 16.24
N ILE A 132 -16.21 5.67 14.92
CA ILE A 132 -17.20 6.02 13.88
C ILE A 132 -18.41 5.09 13.89
N THR A 133 -18.23 3.82 14.26
CA THR A 133 -19.26 2.78 14.15
C THR A 133 -19.88 2.37 15.49
N ASP A 134 -19.32 2.82 16.60
CA ASP A 134 -19.80 2.46 17.94
C ASP A 134 -21.08 3.21 18.32
N LYS A 135 -22.20 2.50 18.29
CA LYS A 135 -23.52 3.01 18.65
C LYS A 135 -23.66 3.42 20.12
N ARG A 136 -22.72 3.06 20.99
CA ARG A 136 -22.70 3.42 22.41
C ARG A 136 -21.88 4.67 22.71
N ASN A 137 -21.17 5.19 21.70
CA ASN A 137 -20.40 6.43 21.80
C ASN A 137 -21.07 7.53 20.95
N ASN A 138 -20.29 8.26 20.14
CA ASN A 138 -20.78 9.28 19.21
C ASN A 138 -20.46 8.86 17.76
N PRO A 139 -21.22 7.90 17.19
CA PRO A 139 -20.96 7.38 15.86
C PRO A 139 -21.34 8.40 14.78
N ALA A 140 -20.90 8.15 13.55
CA ALA A 140 -21.43 8.87 12.40
C ALA A 140 -22.93 8.59 12.22
N LEU A 141 -23.64 9.59 11.67
CA LEU A 141 -25.07 9.49 11.37
C LEU A 141 -25.36 8.28 10.46
N PRO A 142 -26.50 7.58 10.63
CA PRO A 142 -26.90 6.50 9.73
C PRO A 142 -26.85 6.94 8.26
N GLY A 143 -26.11 6.18 7.44
CA GLY A 143 -25.92 6.44 6.02
C GLY A 143 -24.67 7.24 5.68
N THR A 144 -24.02 7.90 6.65
CA THR A 144 -22.81 8.71 6.42
C THR A 144 -21.50 8.03 6.84
N GLN A 145 -21.58 6.83 7.43
CA GLN A 145 -20.40 6.09 7.90
C GLN A 145 -19.35 5.90 6.80
N ALA A 146 -19.79 5.53 5.59
CA ALA A 146 -18.90 5.31 4.46
C ALA A 146 -18.06 6.55 4.13
N LEU A 147 -18.69 7.73 4.10
CA LEU A 147 -18.02 8.99 3.82
C LEU A 147 -17.02 9.34 4.92
N VAL A 148 -17.41 9.21 6.20
CA VAL A 148 -16.52 9.53 7.34
C VAL A 148 -15.33 8.57 7.39
N ILE A 149 -15.52 7.28 7.10
CA ILE A 149 -14.45 6.30 6.97
C ILE A 149 -13.51 6.65 5.81
N GLY A 150 -14.05 7.10 4.68
CA GLY A 150 -13.23 7.57 3.56
C GLY A 150 -12.37 8.78 3.94
N ILE A 151 -12.98 9.79 4.59
CA ILE A 151 -12.27 10.98 5.09
C ILE A 151 -11.17 10.61 6.07
N LEU A 152 -11.40 9.64 6.97
CA LEU A 152 -10.37 9.12 7.87
C LEU A 152 -9.14 8.62 7.09
N VAL A 153 -9.35 7.83 6.03
CA VAL A 153 -8.25 7.31 5.20
C VAL A 153 -7.54 8.46 4.44
N VAL A 154 -8.27 9.46 3.95
CA VAL A 154 -7.67 10.66 3.33
C VAL A 154 -6.72 11.33 4.33
N ILE A 155 -7.19 11.58 5.56
CA ILE A 155 -6.42 12.27 6.60
C ILE A 155 -5.19 11.45 7.01
N ILE A 156 -5.31 10.13 7.13
CA ILE A 156 -4.17 9.24 7.38
C ILE A 156 -3.11 9.41 6.28
N GLY A 157 -3.50 9.37 5.01
CA GLY A 157 -2.56 9.54 3.90
C GLY A 157 -1.88 10.92 3.91
N VAL A 158 -2.65 11.99 4.17
CA VAL A 158 -2.12 13.36 4.20
C VAL A 158 -1.16 13.57 5.38
N SER A 159 -1.49 13.07 6.56
CA SER A 159 -0.72 13.36 7.79
C SER A 159 0.40 12.36 8.07
N LEU A 160 0.22 11.09 7.72
CA LEU A 160 1.10 9.99 8.12
C LEU A 160 1.63 9.18 6.92
N GLY A 161 1.20 9.49 5.71
CA GLY A 161 1.49 8.65 4.54
C GLY A 161 2.88 8.76 3.95
N MET A 162 3.68 9.76 4.33
CA MET A 162 4.99 10.03 3.72
C MET A 162 6.03 8.94 4.02
N ASN A 163 5.98 8.34 5.20
CA ASN A 163 7.05 7.47 5.70
C ASN A 163 7.03 6.07 5.11
N THR A 164 5.84 5.50 4.93
CA THR A 164 5.65 4.09 4.55
C THR A 164 4.66 3.95 3.40
N GLY A 165 4.06 5.04 2.93
CA GLY A 165 2.98 5.00 1.96
C GLY A 165 1.65 4.52 2.54
N TYR A 166 1.50 4.53 3.88
CA TYR A 166 0.30 4.13 4.63
C TYR A 166 -0.29 2.82 4.08
N ALA A 167 0.50 1.75 4.08
CA ALA A 167 0.03 0.47 3.58
C ALA A 167 -1.22 0.02 4.34
N ILE A 168 -1.16 0.06 5.69
CA ILE A 168 -2.22 -0.10 6.71
C ILE A 168 -3.16 -1.32 6.54
N ASN A 169 -2.87 -2.15 5.55
CA ASN A 169 -3.74 -3.17 5.01
C ASN A 169 -2.89 -4.22 4.27
N PRO A 170 -2.68 -5.40 4.86
CA PRO A 170 -1.96 -6.48 4.19
C PRO A 170 -2.57 -6.89 2.85
N SER A 171 -3.90 -6.80 2.72
CA SER A 171 -4.62 -7.11 1.47
C SER A 171 -4.37 -6.08 0.36
N ARG A 172 -3.93 -4.85 0.70
CA ARG A 172 -3.64 -3.77 -0.26
C ARG A 172 -2.19 -3.79 -0.73
N ASP A 173 -1.29 -4.42 0.02
CA ASP A 173 0.13 -4.41 -0.28
C ASP A 173 0.63 -5.74 -0.84
N LEU A 174 0.37 -6.85 -0.15
CA LEU A 174 0.96 -8.14 -0.48
C LEU A 174 0.44 -8.71 -1.82
N PRO A 175 -0.88 -8.74 -2.12
CA PRO A 175 -1.36 -9.26 -3.39
C PRO A 175 -0.89 -8.44 -4.61
N PRO A 176 -0.94 -7.09 -4.62
CA PRO A 176 -0.37 -6.31 -5.71
C PRO A 176 1.15 -6.47 -5.86
N ARG A 177 1.89 -6.70 -4.76
CA ARG A 177 3.32 -7.02 -4.80
C ARG A 177 3.60 -8.38 -5.47
N PHE A 178 2.77 -9.38 -5.21
CA PHE A 178 2.84 -10.64 -5.96
C PHE A 178 2.49 -10.46 -7.43
N PHE A 179 1.51 -9.61 -7.74
CA PHE A 179 1.20 -9.27 -9.12
C PHE A 179 2.40 -8.66 -9.84
N THR A 180 3.07 -7.65 -9.27
CA THR A 180 4.23 -7.01 -9.92
C THR A 180 5.41 -7.97 -10.07
N PHE A 181 5.62 -8.87 -9.10
CA PHE A 181 6.59 -9.96 -9.24
C PHE A 181 6.33 -10.81 -10.49
N ILE A 182 5.09 -11.25 -10.69
CA ILE A 182 4.68 -12.07 -11.84
C ILE A 182 4.74 -11.27 -13.15
N ALA A 183 4.37 -9.99 -13.11
CA ALA A 183 4.26 -9.13 -14.28
C ALA A 183 5.59 -8.62 -14.84
N GLY A 184 6.72 -8.91 -14.17
CA GLY A 184 8.06 -8.67 -14.71
C GLY A 184 8.93 -7.65 -13.96
N TRP A 185 8.48 -7.12 -12.82
CA TRP A 185 9.34 -6.28 -11.96
C TRP A 185 10.42 -7.09 -11.22
N GLY A 186 10.33 -8.42 -11.25
CA GLY A 186 11.33 -9.32 -10.68
C GLY A 186 11.31 -9.40 -9.15
N THR A 187 12.26 -10.16 -8.59
CA THR A 187 12.32 -10.42 -7.13
C THR A 187 12.62 -9.19 -6.28
N GLU A 188 13.04 -8.08 -6.91
CA GLU A 188 13.34 -6.82 -6.22
C GLU A 188 12.14 -6.27 -5.46
N VAL A 189 10.91 -6.58 -5.90
CA VAL A 189 9.68 -6.14 -5.23
C VAL A 189 9.54 -6.67 -3.79
N PHE A 190 10.28 -7.71 -3.41
CA PHE A 190 10.33 -8.25 -2.05
C PHE A 190 11.60 -7.89 -1.27
N ARG A 191 12.59 -7.28 -1.93
CA ARG A 191 13.89 -6.98 -1.32
C ARG A 191 13.89 -5.56 -0.77
N TRP A 192 14.35 -5.42 0.47
CA TRP A 192 14.65 -4.11 1.04
C TRP A 192 16.05 -3.66 0.55
N HIS A 193 16.12 -2.52 -0.13
CA HIS A 193 17.21 -2.16 -1.06
C HIS A 193 18.54 -1.68 -0.44
N HIS A 194 18.79 -1.87 0.85
CA HIS A 194 19.93 -1.26 1.53
C HIS A 194 21.16 -2.17 1.69
N LEU A 195 21.65 -2.72 0.56
CA LEU A 195 23.04 -3.18 0.40
C LEU A 195 23.89 -2.20 -0.46
N ARG A 196 23.41 -0.98 -0.73
CA ARG A 196 24.17 -0.01 -1.54
C ARG A 196 25.18 0.84 -0.74
N GLY A 197 25.09 0.86 0.59
CA GLY A 197 26.06 1.56 1.47
C GLY A 197 27.26 0.72 1.94
N LEU A 198 27.27 -0.59 1.65
CA LEU A 198 28.33 -1.54 2.04
C LEU A 198 29.07 -2.12 0.84
N ARG A 199 29.25 -1.35 -0.24
CA ARG A 199 30.09 -1.79 -1.39
C ARG A 199 31.56 -2.01 -1.00
N TRP A 200 32.00 -1.56 0.18
CA TRP A 200 33.32 -1.84 0.73
C TRP A 200 33.46 -3.21 1.39
N LEU A 201 32.37 -3.95 1.61
CA LEU A 201 32.39 -5.26 2.28
C LEU A 201 32.18 -6.45 1.32
N HIS A 202 32.10 -6.20 0.01
CA HIS A 202 32.01 -7.23 -1.02
C HIS A 202 33.23 -7.33 -1.95
N HIS A 203 34.33 -6.64 -1.63
CA HIS A 203 35.64 -6.88 -2.24
C HIS A 203 36.61 -7.51 -1.22
N PRO A 204 36.99 -8.79 -1.37
CA PRO A 204 38.14 -9.34 -0.63
C PRO A 204 39.48 -8.80 -1.15
N THR A 205 39.47 -8.03 -2.24
CA THR A 205 40.69 -7.49 -2.86
C THR A 205 40.43 -6.04 -3.24
N GLY A 206 41.02 -5.12 -2.49
CA GLY A 206 40.94 -3.68 -2.70
C GLY A 206 41.58 -3.23 -4.00
N ALA A 207 40.85 -3.34 -5.11
CA ALA A 207 41.16 -2.68 -6.37
C ALA A 207 40.05 -1.65 -6.65
N PRO A 208 40.39 -0.37 -6.89
CA PRO A 208 39.41 0.60 -7.33
C PRO A 208 38.99 0.28 -8.78
N ASP A 209 37.69 0.19 -9.02
CA ASP A 209 37.13 0.12 -10.37
C ASP A 209 37.43 1.42 -11.11
N ILE A 210 38.50 1.36 -11.90
CA ILE A 210 38.76 2.28 -13.00
C ILE A 210 37.78 1.89 -14.10
N GLY A 211 36.74 2.69 -14.30
CA GLY A 211 35.98 2.69 -15.55
C GLY A 211 34.47 2.67 -15.40
N GLU A 212 33.87 3.81 -15.08
CA GLU A 212 32.73 4.28 -15.88
C GLU A 212 32.71 5.82 -15.84
N SER A 213 33.33 6.37 -16.86
CA SER A 213 33.43 7.79 -17.14
C SER A 213 32.05 8.39 -17.42
N ARG A 214 31.83 9.53 -16.77
CA ARG A 214 31.02 10.68 -17.22
C ARG A 214 30.71 10.67 -18.73
N GLY A 215 29.42 10.76 -19.06
CA GLY A 215 28.92 11.20 -20.35
C GLY A 215 27.81 12.23 -20.12
N VAL A 216 28.20 13.50 -20.29
CA VAL A 216 27.45 14.78 -20.42
C VAL A 216 25.98 14.81 -20.03
#